data_AF-A0AAV5R4M0-F1
#
_entry.id   AF-A0AAV5R4M0-F1
#
_cell.length_a   1.000
_cell.length_b   1.000
_cell.length_c   1.000
_cell.angle_alpha   90.00
_cell.angle_beta   90.00
_cell.angle_gamma   90.00
#
_symmetry.space_group_name_H-M   'P 1'
#
loop_
_entity.id
_entity.type
_entity.pdbx_description
1 polymer ?
#
loop_
_entity_poly.entity_id
_entity_poly.type
_entity_poly.pdbx_seq_one_letter_code
_entity_poly.pdbx_strand_id
1 'polypeptide(L)'
;MSVCPFLSLEALDTRVTVNNGREIEKKPSRWSSNEFRFYMACFCVVVPILFKTAMDASNETNPNYNIYKGLLSDGWIFGRKVDNSDLQYRFFRDNFVMLLAFVGIHKLLRIGSRYLKIERLDFDLGFGLIFFFVLHGFNCIRILFLLFIAFAITRIFKKRPLLAQILVWVYGISTLFLNDNYRQIKFGQIISQLAFMDSYRGLIARWDVFYNFTLLRILSFNIDYLKRFTIIEKSNNEIPLTKVETPLKAKTSEEDLSYPSEGKQNEIPVPASSHLTERQRLDAPLPLTDYSFKNYLAYILYTPLYIVGPIITFNDFIYQSRHTLPSITLKRNLVYGLRLIFCFLVMEFTLHYIYVVAVSKAKAWHGDSPFQISMIGFFNLNIIWMKLLIPWRLFRFWALCDNIDPPENMIRCMDNNFSTMQFWRAWHRSYNKWVIRYIYVPLGGSNYRILGSLAVFSFVAIWHDIELRLLIWGWVVVLFLLPEMIATKVIKPYKNKWWYRHACALGAVSNIWMMMLANLFGFCLGKDGMVKLLKDMLTTFDGIVFFVTSTICLFIAAQVMFELREAEKRRGVDVKC
;
A
#
# COMPACT_ATOMS: atom_id res chain seq x y z
N MET A 1 -12.52 10.78 24.43
CA MET A 1 -12.06 11.75 23.40
C MET A 1 -12.65 11.36 22.06
N SER A 2 -13.54 12.19 21.51
CA SER A 2 -13.95 12.07 20.11
C SER A 2 -12.74 12.44 19.25
N VAL A 3 -12.16 11.48 18.53
CA VAL A 3 -11.14 11.79 17.51
C VAL A 3 -11.79 12.73 16.52
N CYS A 4 -11.12 13.84 16.18
CA CYS A 4 -11.61 14.78 15.16
C CYS A 4 -12.06 13.98 13.92
N PRO A 5 -13.32 14.10 13.45
CA PRO A 5 -13.82 13.31 12.33
C PRO A 5 -12.94 13.42 11.07
N PHE A 6 -12.19 14.51 10.94
CA PHE A 6 -11.20 14.71 9.88
C PHE A 6 -10.04 13.71 9.93
N LEU A 7 -9.58 13.31 11.12
CA LEU A 7 -8.44 12.41 11.33
C LEU A 7 -8.85 10.94 11.49
N SER A 8 -10.16 10.64 11.49
CA SER A 8 -10.67 9.29 11.69
C SER A 8 -10.28 8.34 10.54
N LEU A 9 -10.27 7.03 10.80
CA LEU A 9 -9.98 6.01 9.79
C LEU A 9 -11.15 5.88 8.80
N GLU A 10 -12.36 6.09 9.30
CA GLU A 10 -13.63 6.04 8.59
C GLU A 10 -13.69 7.13 7.51
N ALA A 11 -13.08 8.29 7.77
CA ALA A 11 -12.91 9.35 6.78
C ALA A 11 -11.90 8.99 5.67
N LEU A 12 -10.95 8.07 5.91
CA LEU A 12 -10.04 7.57 4.87
C LEU A 12 -10.72 6.51 4.01
N ASP A 13 -11.28 5.49 4.65
CA ASP A 13 -11.78 4.30 3.98
C ASP A 13 -12.99 3.72 4.73
N THR A 14 -14.15 3.68 4.06
CA THR A 14 -15.39 3.15 4.62
C THR A 14 -15.33 1.64 4.83
N ARG A 15 -14.34 0.94 4.27
CA ARG A 15 -14.14 -0.52 4.41
C ARG A 15 -13.57 -0.92 5.78
N VAL A 16 -13.31 0.04 6.66
CA VAL A 16 -12.62 -0.16 7.95
C VAL A 16 -13.63 -0.40 9.09
N THR A 17 -14.88 0.01 8.93
CA THR A 17 -15.96 -0.22 9.91
C THR A 17 -16.50 -1.64 9.81
N VAL A 18 -16.69 -2.29 10.97
CA VAL A 18 -17.36 -3.59 11.05
C VAL A 18 -18.86 -3.38 10.96
N ASN A 19 -19.47 -3.83 9.86
CA ASN A 19 -20.92 -3.87 9.73
C ASN A 19 -21.44 -5.32 9.73
N ASN A 20 -20.83 -6.18 10.56
CA ASN A 20 -21.03 -7.64 10.51
C ASN A 20 -21.71 -8.22 11.76
N GLY A 21 -22.34 -7.41 12.62
CA GLY A 21 -23.11 -7.92 13.76
C GLY A 21 -22.34 -8.74 14.81
N ARG A 22 -21.00 -8.78 14.73
CA ARG A 22 -20.17 -9.44 15.76
C ARG A 22 -20.11 -8.58 17.01
N GLU A 23 -20.59 -9.10 18.13
CA GLU A 23 -20.35 -8.49 19.43
C GLU A 23 -18.85 -8.49 19.72
N ILE A 24 -18.25 -7.30 19.67
CA ILE A 24 -16.85 -7.13 20.09
C ILE A 24 -16.86 -6.97 21.61
N GLU A 25 -16.15 -7.85 22.31
CA GLU A 25 -15.93 -7.76 23.76
C GLU A 25 -15.31 -6.38 24.09
N LYS A 26 -16.12 -5.46 24.65
CA LYS A 26 -15.69 -4.08 24.93
C LYS A 26 -14.99 -4.00 26.28
N LYS A 27 -13.65 -3.98 26.28
CA LYS A 27 -12.87 -3.68 27.49
C LYS A 27 -13.06 -2.22 27.91
N PRO A 28 -13.11 -1.90 29.22
CA PRO A 28 -13.21 -0.53 29.71
C PRO A 28 -12.00 0.29 29.25
N SER A 29 -12.20 1.59 29.03
CA SER A 29 -11.13 2.47 28.59
C SER A 29 -10.11 2.71 29.70
N ARG A 30 -8.83 2.73 29.32
CA ARG A 30 -7.71 2.97 30.22
C ARG A 30 -7.17 4.39 30.18
N TRP A 31 -7.64 5.25 29.28
CA TRP A 31 -7.13 6.62 29.11
C TRP A 31 -7.16 7.47 30.39
N SER A 32 -8.10 7.19 31.30
CA SER A 32 -8.23 7.89 32.57
C SER A 32 -7.38 7.31 33.70
N SER A 33 -6.71 6.17 33.50
CA SER A 33 -5.88 5.54 34.53
C SER A 33 -4.60 6.34 34.78
N ASN A 34 -4.06 6.23 36.00
CA ASN A 34 -2.79 6.89 36.36
C ASN A 34 -1.63 6.41 35.48
N GLU A 35 -1.63 5.13 35.10
CA GLU A 35 -0.67 4.56 34.15
C GLU A 35 -0.69 5.30 32.80
N PHE A 36 -1.87 5.49 32.19
CA PHE A 36 -1.98 6.14 30.89
C PHE A 36 -1.78 7.66 30.96
N ARG A 37 -2.13 8.29 32.08
CA ARG A 37 -1.78 9.71 32.32
C ARG A 37 -0.26 9.90 32.35
N PHE A 38 0.47 8.99 33.00
CA PHE A 38 1.93 8.98 32.98
C PHE A 38 2.47 8.78 31.56
N TYR A 39 1.93 7.81 30.80
CA TYR A 39 2.33 7.59 29.41
C TYR A 39 2.10 8.82 28.52
N MET A 40 0.98 9.53 28.70
CA MET A 40 0.71 10.77 27.99
C MET A 40 1.68 11.89 28.39
N ALA A 41 2.05 12.00 29.67
CA ALA A 41 3.07 12.96 30.10
C ALA A 41 4.43 12.67 29.47
N CYS A 42 4.85 11.40 29.44
CA CYS A 42 6.06 10.98 28.72
C CYS A 42 5.98 11.34 27.23
N PHE A 43 4.84 11.08 26.58
CA PHE A 43 4.64 11.43 25.17
C PHE A 43 4.80 12.94 24.91
N CYS A 44 4.22 13.78 25.77
CA CYS A 44 4.32 15.24 25.67
C CYS A 44 5.74 15.78 25.83
N VAL A 45 6.65 15.03 26.48
CA VAL A 45 8.05 15.41 26.64
C VAL A 45 8.93 14.80 25.55
N VAL A 46 8.80 13.50 25.31
CA VAL A 46 9.66 12.74 24.40
C VAL A 46 9.47 13.19 22.95
N VAL A 47 8.22 13.33 22.48
CA VAL A 47 7.98 13.64 21.06
C VAL A 47 8.61 14.98 20.65
N PRO A 48 8.44 16.10 21.39
CA PRO A 48 9.16 17.33 21.07
C PRO A 48 10.69 17.18 21.05
N ILE A 49 11.27 16.37 21.93
CA ILE A 49 12.71 16.10 21.95
C ILE A 49 13.15 15.36 20.67
N LEU A 50 12.36 14.39 20.18
CA LEU A 50 12.67 13.68 18.93
C LEU A 50 12.74 14.68 17.75
N PHE A 51 11.72 15.54 17.61
CA PHE A 51 11.69 16.56 16.56
C PHE A 51 12.85 17.56 16.69
N LYS A 52 13.08 18.09 17.90
CA LYS A 52 14.18 19.03 18.15
C LYS A 52 15.53 18.41 17.79
N THR A 53 15.77 17.18 18.21
CA THR A 53 17.04 16.48 17.94
C THR A 53 17.24 16.24 16.44
N ALA A 54 16.18 15.87 15.72
CA ALA A 54 16.24 15.70 14.26
C ALA A 54 16.53 17.03 13.55
N MET A 55 15.92 18.13 14.01
CA MET A 55 16.21 19.48 13.51
C MET A 55 17.67 19.85 13.79
N ASP A 56 18.15 19.71 15.02
CA ASP A 56 19.54 20.04 15.40
C ASP A 56 20.57 19.18 14.64
N ALA A 57 20.22 17.91 14.34
CA ALA A 57 21.04 16.99 13.58
C ALA A 57 21.05 17.28 12.05
N SER A 58 20.23 18.21 11.55
CA SER A 58 20.11 18.42 10.11
C SER A 58 19.89 19.87 9.66
N ASN A 59 19.79 20.85 10.55
CA ASN A 59 19.54 22.25 10.20
C ASN A 59 20.81 23.02 9.76
N GLU A 60 20.66 24.33 9.50
CA GLU A 60 21.77 25.19 9.05
C GLU A 60 22.87 25.41 10.09
N THR A 61 22.58 25.18 11.37
CA THR A 61 23.53 25.33 12.47
C THR A 61 24.36 24.07 12.73
N ASN A 62 24.03 22.97 12.07
CA ASN A 62 24.74 21.71 12.22
C ASN A 62 26.20 21.83 11.75
N PRO A 63 27.20 21.30 12.50
CA PRO A 63 28.61 21.35 12.09
C PRO A 63 28.89 20.72 10.71
N ASN A 64 28.09 19.73 10.33
CA ASN A 64 28.18 19.04 9.05
C ASN A 64 27.41 19.75 7.92
N TYR A 65 26.79 20.92 8.16
CA TYR A 65 25.95 21.62 7.17
C TYR A 65 26.66 21.85 5.83
N ASN A 66 27.95 22.20 5.86
CA ASN A 66 28.74 22.43 4.64
C ASN A 66 28.84 21.21 3.72
N ILE A 67 28.66 20.00 4.25
CA ILE A 67 28.76 18.73 3.52
C ILE A 67 27.51 18.49 2.68
N TYR A 68 26.32 18.86 3.18
CA TYR A 68 25.04 18.57 2.51
C TYR A 68 24.30 19.82 2.00
N LYS A 69 24.75 21.04 2.31
CA LYS A 69 24.09 22.28 1.85
C LYS A 69 23.91 22.36 0.33
N GLY A 70 24.82 21.74 -0.44
CA GLY A 70 24.74 21.69 -1.91
C GLY A 70 23.62 20.82 -2.46
N LEU A 71 23.02 19.97 -1.62
CA LEU A 71 21.85 19.14 -1.97
C LEU A 71 20.52 19.85 -1.67
N LEU A 72 20.55 20.96 -0.93
CA LEU A 72 19.36 21.72 -0.57
C LEU A 72 18.98 22.69 -1.69
N SER A 73 17.68 22.93 -1.83
CA SER A 73 17.13 23.91 -2.78
C SER A 73 16.58 25.12 -2.04
N ASP A 74 16.33 26.21 -2.77
CA ASP A 74 15.58 27.33 -2.22
C ASP A 74 14.14 26.91 -1.90
N GLY A 75 13.72 27.14 -0.66
CA GLY A 75 12.37 26.86 -0.18
C GLY A 75 11.50 28.11 -0.24
N TRP A 76 10.20 27.91 -0.03
CA TRP A 76 9.20 28.99 -0.08
C TRP A 76 8.72 29.42 1.31
N ILE A 77 9.07 28.65 2.36
CA ILE A 77 8.66 28.95 3.74
C ILE A 77 9.71 29.85 4.40
N PHE A 78 9.35 31.12 4.62
CA PHE A 78 10.13 32.10 5.39
C PHE A 78 11.62 32.22 4.98
N GLY A 79 11.92 32.06 3.69
CA GLY A 79 13.30 32.11 3.18
C GLY A 79 14.19 30.93 3.59
N ARG A 80 13.63 29.89 4.22
CA ARG A 80 14.35 28.66 4.57
C ARG A 80 14.67 27.84 3.33
N LYS A 81 15.73 27.05 3.39
CA LYS A 81 16.02 26.02 2.39
C LYS A 81 15.01 24.87 2.52
N VAL A 82 14.95 24.03 1.50
CA VAL A 82 14.14 22.82 1.49
C VAL A 82 14.99 21.61 1.08
N ASP A 83 14.83 20.51 1.80
CA ASP A 83 15.42 19.22 1.43
C ASP A 83 14.62 18.56 0.30
N ASN A 84 14.81 19.07 -0.91
CA ASN A 84 14.25 18.51 -2.13
C ASN A 84 15.21 17.49 -2.79
N SER A 85 16.05 16.82 -1.99
CA SER A 85 17.14 16.00 -2.51
C SER A 85 16.66 14.63 -3.04
N ASP A 86 15.51 14.11 -2.61
CA ASP A 86 14.92 12.87 -3.13
C ASP A 86 14.36 13.06 -4.56
N LEU A 87 15.00 12.43 -5.55
CA LEU A 87 14.63 12.61 -6.97
C LEU A 87 13.20 12.20 -7.30
N GLN A 88 12.69 11.13 -6.68
CA GLN A 88 11.36 10.61 -6.97
C GLN A 88 10.28 11.52 -6.38
N TYR A 89 10.45 11.94 -5.12
CA TYR A 89 9.52 12.87 -4.48
C TYR A 89 9.60 14.25 -5.12
N ARG A 90 10.81 14.74 -5.43
CA ARG A 90 11.02 16.01 -6.14
C ARG A 90 10.22 16.08 -7.43
N PHE A 91 10.36 15.08 -8.30
CA PHE A 91 9.62 15.03 -9.56
C PHE A 91 8.10 15.15 -9.35
N PHE A 92 7.57 14.44 -8.35
CA PHE A 92 6.15 14.52 -8.01
C PHE A 92 5.76 15.89 -7.43
N ARG A 93 6.53 16.38 -6.46
CA ARG A 93 6.32 17.64 -5.74
C ARG A 93 6.29 18.82 -6.70
N ASP A 94 7.28 18.91 -7.58
CA ASP A 94 7.43 20.02 -8.52
C ASP A 94 6.27 20.05 -9.56
N ASN A 95 5.62 18.90 -9.79
CA ASN A 95 4.47 18.76 -10.69
C ASN A 95 3.11 18.67 -9.97
N PHE A 96 3.07 18.81 -8.64
CA PHE A 96 1.88 18.53 -7.84
C PHE A 96 0.67 19.38 -8.23
N VAL A 97 0.87 20.69 -8.44
CA VAL A 97 -0.20 21.62 -8.85
C VAL A 97 -0.72 21.29 -10.24
N MET A 98 0.17 20.96 -11.18
CA MET A 98 -0.20 20.54 -12.53
C MET A 98 -1.02 19.25 -12.51
N LEU A 99 -0.65 18.28 -11.67
CA LEU A 99 -1.40 17.04 -11.50
C LEU A 99 -2.80 17.31 -10.92
N LEU A 100 -2.93 18.20 -9.93
CA LEU A 100 -4.25 18.59 -9.40
C LEU A 100 -5.13 19.26 -10.46
N ALA A 101 -4.56 20.17 -11.26
CA ALA A 101 -5.27 20.77 -12.39
C ALA A 101 -5.73 19.69 -13.40
N PHE A 102 -4.86 18.71 -13.67
CA PHE A 102 -5.18 17.59 -14.55
C PHE A 102 -6.33 16.71 -14.03
N VAL A 103 -6.41 16.47 -12.72
CA VAL A 103 -7.58 15.80 -12.10
C VAL A 103 -8.87 16.56 -12.42
N GLY A 104 -8.84 17.89 -12.30
CA GLY A 104 -9.96 18.77 -12.64
C GLY A 104 -10.35 18.68 -14.13
N ILE A 105 -9.37 18.78 -15.04
CA ILE A 105 -9.58 18.67 -16.49
C ILE A 105 -10.20 17.32 -16.84
N HIS A 106 -9.63 16.21 -16.33
CA HIS A 106 -10.19 14.88 -16.53
C HIS A 106 -11.64 14.79 -16.07
N LYS A 107 -11.97 15.34 -14.89
CA LYS A 107 -13.34 15.38 -14.37
C LYS A 107 -14.28 16.18 -15.27
N LEU A 108 -13.85 17.32 -15.80
CA LEU A 108 -14.65 18.14 -16.72
C LEU A 108 -14.90 17.40 -18.04
N LEU A 109 -13.86 16.79 -18.62
CA LEU A 109 -13.99 15.96 -19.83
C LEU A 109 -14.93 14.78 -19.60
N ARG A 110 -14.89 14.18 -18.39
CA ARG A 110 -15.78 13.10 -18.00
C ARG A 110 -17.24 13.53 -17.87
N ILE A 111 -17.48 14.77 -17.45
CA ILE A 111 -18.83 15.34 -17.44
C ILE A 111 -19.28 15.62 -18.87
N GLY A 112 -18.41 16.22 -19.70
CA GLY A 112 -18.65 16.45 -21.13
C GLY A 112 -19.01 15.18 -21.90
N SER A 113 -18.30 14.08 -21.64
CA SER A 113 -18.55 12.80 -22.31
C SER A 113 -19.95 12.22 -22.03
N ARG A 114 -20.54 12.52 -20.86
CA ARG A 114 -21.93 12.15 -20.55
C ARG A 114 -22.93 12.93 -21.40
N TYR A 115 -22.69 14.22 -21.63
CA TYR A 115 -23.53 15.02 -22.52
C TYR A 115 -23.46 14.52 -23.97
N LEU A 116 -22.29 14.02 -24.39
CA LEU A 116 -22.08 13.38 -25.69
C LEU A 116 -22.54 11.92 -25.75
N LYS A 117 -23.16 11.39 -24.69
CA LYS A 117 -23.61 9.99 -24.57
C LYS A 117 -22.51 8.95 -24.81
N ILE A 118 -21.25 9.31 -24.55
CA ILE A 118 -20.12 8.38 -24.61
C ILE A 118 -20.18 7.48 -23.38
N GLU A 119 -20.16 6.16 -23.59
CA GLU A 119 -20.14 5.21 -22.48
C GLU A 119 -18.88 5.38 -21.62
N ARG A 120 -19.01 4.98 -20.35
CA ARG A 120 -17.90 5.06 -19.39
C ARG A 120 -16.61 4.42 -19.90
N LEU A 121 -16.72 3.16 -20.33
CA LEU A 121 -15.57 2.36 -20.69
C LEU A 121 -14.94 2.84 -22.00
N ASP A 122 -15.73 3.43 -22.90
CA ASP A 122 -15.23 4.08 -24.11
C ASP A 122 -14.43 5.33 -23.80
N PHE A 123 -14.94 6.18 -22.90
CA PHE A 123 -14.21 7.35 -22.43
C PHE A 123 -12.90 6.93 -21.74
N ASP A 124 -12.96 5.98 -20.80
CA ASP A 124 -11.80 5.52 -20.04
C ASP A 124 -10.73 4.91 -20.96
N LEU A 125 -11.14 4.17 -22.00
CA LEU A 125 -10.23 3.65 -23.02
C LEU A 125 -9.62 4.76 -23.89
N GLY A 126 -10.44 5.66 -24.45
CA GLY A 126 -9.98 6.71 -25.34
C GLY A 126 -9.03 7.68 -24.63
N PHE A 127 -9.42 8.16 -23.45
CA PHE A 127 -8.57 8.99 -22.61
C PHE A 127 -7.32 8.24 -22.16
N GLY A 128 -7.47 6.98 -21.76
CA GLY A 128 -6.37 6.10 -21.38
C GLY A 128 -5.31 5.96 -22.46
N LEU A 129 -5.70 5.72 -23.72
CA LEU A 129 -4.79 5.60 -24.86
C LEU A 129 -4.04 6.91 -25.15
N ILE A 130 -4.73 8.06 -25.11
CA ILE A 130 -4.10 9.37 -25.31
C ILE A 130 -3.08 9.62 -24.19
N PHE A 131 -3.50 9.45 -22.94
CA PHE A 131 -2.63 9.64 -21.77
C PHE A 131 -1.42 8.71 -21.82
N PHE A 132 -1.62 7.45 -22.20
CA PHE A 132 -0.58 6.45 -22.31
C PHE A 132 0.43 6.77 -23.41
N PHE A 133 -0.01 7.28 -24.57
CA PHE A 133 0.90 7.80 -25.60
C PHE A 133 1.64 9.06 -25.15
N VAL A 134 0.99 9.97 -24.42
CA VAL A 134 1.69 11.13 -23.85
C VAL A 134 2.80 10.69 -22.88
N LEU A 135 2.51 9.72 -21.99
CA LEU A 135 3.49 9.24 -21.03
C LEU A 135 4.65 8.46 -21.66
N HIS A 136 4.40 7.62 -22.66
CA HIS A 136 5.37 6.64 -23.16
C HIS A 136 5.75 6.81 -24.63
N GLY A 137 5.15 7.77 -25.34
CA GLY A 137 5.34 7.97 -26.77
C GLY A 137 5.13 6.67 -27.54
N PHE A 138 6.00 6.41 -28.52
CA PHE A 138 5.92 5.18 -29.31
C PHE A 138 6.27 3.89 -28.53
N ASN A 139 6.85 3.98 -27.33
CA ASN A 139 7.03 2.80 -26.47
C ASN A 139 5.70 2.19 -26.03
N CYS A 140 4.60 2.95 -26.12
CA CYS A 140 3.25 2.44 -25.87
C CYS A 140 2.95 1.20 -26.73
N ILE A 141 3.48 1.10 -27.95
CA ILE A 141 3.27 -0.04 -28.86
C ILE A 141 3.89 -1.31 -28.30
N ARG A 142 5.08 -1.23 -27.72
CA ARG A 142 5.74 -2.38 -27.08
C ARG A 142 4.90 -2.89 -25.92
N ILE A 143 4.44 -1.98 -25.08
CA ILE A 143 3.63 -2.35 -23.92
C ILE A 143 2.31 -2.96 -24.39
N LEU A 144 1.60 -2.34 -25.34
CA LEU A 144 0.36 -2.89 -25.91
C LEU A 144 0.57 -4.28 -26.52
N PHE A 145 1.71 -4.52 -27.17
CA PHE A 145 2.08 -5.84 -27.67
C PHE A 145 2.23 -6.86 -26.54
N LEU A 146 2.89 -6.49 -25.43
CA LEU A 146 2.97 -7.36 -24.24
C LEU A 146 1.58 -7.65 -23.65
N LEU A 147 0.72 -6.62 -23.57
CA LEU A 147 -0.66 -6.78 -23.10
C LEU A 147 -1.44 -7.77 -23.98
N PHE A 148 -1.28 -7.66 -25.30
CA PHE A 148 -1.94 -8.51 -26.27
C PHE A 148 -1.50 -9.97 -26.15
N ILE A 149 -0.19 -10.23 -26.02
CA ILE A 149 0.31 -11.60 -25.83
C ILE A 149 -0.29 -12.24 -24.58
N ALA A 150 -0.29 -11.54 -23.44
CA ALA A 150 -0.88 -12.07 -22.21
C ALA A 150 -2.38 -12.38 -22.37
N PHE A 151 -3.12 -11.50 -23.05
CA PHE A 151 -4.53 -11.72 -23.38
C PHE A 151 -4.72 -12.93 -24.31
N ALA A 152 -3.86 -13.08 -25.32
CA ALA A 152 -3.93 -14.19 -26.28
C ALA A 152 -3.64 -15.54 -25.61
N ILE A 153 -2.62 -15.62 -24.74
CA ILE A 153 -2.28 -16.83 -23.98
C ILE A 153 -3.53 -17.37 -23.25
N THR A 154 -4.24 -16.54 -22.49
CA THR A 154 -5.40 -17.03 -21.75
C THR A 154 -6.59 -17.37 -22.61
N ARG A 155 -6.76 -16.70 -23.76
CA ARG A 155 -7.82 -17.01 -24.73
C ARG A 155 -7.59 -18.34 -25.43
N ILE A 156 -6.35 -18.61 -25.85
CA ILE A 156 -5.95 -19.84 -26.54
C ILE A 156 -6.06 -21.05 -25.60
N PHE A 157 -5.52 -20.92 -24.38
CA PHE A 157 -5.46 -22.03 -23.42
C PHE A 157 -6.67 -22.11 -22.47
N LYS A 158 -7.77 -21.38 -22.72
CA LYS A 158 -8.93 -21.29 -21.81
C LYS A 158 -9.53 -22.63 -21.38
N LYS A 159 -9.47 -23.67 -22.24
CA LYS A 159 -9.95 -25.04 -21.96
C LYS A 159 -9.03 -25.82 -21.01
N ARG A 160 -7.81 -25.34 -20.75
CA ARG A 160 -6.84 -25.91 -19.81
C ARG A 160 -6.45 -24.84 -18.78
N PRO A 161 -7.33 -24.49 -17.84
CA PRO A 161 -7.18 -23.29 -17.00
C PRO A 161 -5.90 -23.27 -16.15
N LEU A 162 -5.45 -24.43 -15.65
CA LEU A 162 -4.20 -24.53 -14.90
C LEU A 162 -2.99 -24.20 -15.79
N LEU A 163 -2.94 -24.76 -17.00
CA LEU A 163 -1.87 -24.47 -17.96
C LEU A 163 -1.88 -23.00 -18.36
N ALA A 164 -3.06 -22.45 -18.66
CA ALA A 164 -3.21 -21.03 -18.98
C ALA A 164 -2.71 -20.12 -17.85
N GLN A 165 -3.03 -20.47 -16.60
CA GLN A 165 -2.57 -19.74 -15.41
C GLN A 165 -1.06 -19.81 -15.26
N ILE A 166 -0.44 -20.98 -15.40
CA ILE A 166 1.02 -21.13 -15.35
C ILE A 166 1.68 -20.31 -16.45
N LEU A 167 1.19 -20.41 -17.69
CA LEU A 167 1.75 -19.69 -18.83
C LEU A 167 1.67 -18.18 -18.67
N VAL A 168 0.55 -17.64 -18.16
CA VAL A 168 0.43 -16.18 -17.95
C VAL A 168 1.32 -15.69 -16.81
N TRP A 169 1.54 -16.49 -15.76
CA TRP A 169 2.48 -16.15 -14.68
C TRP A 169 3.93 -16.19 -15.16
N VAL A 170 4.33 -17.25 -15.85
CA VAL A 170 5.67 -17.39 -16.43
C VAL A 170 5.93 -16.25 -17.40
N TYR A 171 4.99 -15.96 -18.30
CA TYR A 171 5.08 -14.82 -19.20
C TYR A 171 5.22 -13.50 -18.43
N GLY A 172 4.34 -13.25 -17.46
CA GLY A 172 4.32 -12.04 -16.66
C GLY A 172 5.64 -11.79 -15.93
N ILE A 173 6.16 -12.78 -15.22
CA ILE A 173 7.45 -12.69 -14.51
C ILE A 173 8.59 -12.48 -15.50
N SER A 174 8.64 -13.25 -16.59
CA SER A 174 9.67 -13.09 -17.62
C SER A 174 9.65 -11.69 -18.24
N THR A 175 8.48 -11.08 -18.44
CA THR A 175 8.40 -9.71 -18.97
C THR A 175 9.00 -8.66 -18.05
N LEU A 176 9.06 -8.87 -16.72
CA LEU A 176 9.77 -7.97 -15.82
C LEU A 176 11.25 -7.90 -16.18
N PHE A 177 11.91 -9.07 -16.27
CA PHE A 177 13.33 -9.17 -16.61
C PHE A 177 13.63 -8.71 -18.05
N LEU A 178 12.80 -9.12 -19.01
CA LEU A 178 12.98 -8.74 -20.40
C LEU A 178 12.86 -7.22 -20.60
N ASN A 179 11.89 -6.58 -19.93
CA ASN A 179 11.71 -5.14 -20.06
C ASN A 179 12.90 -4.36 -19.49
N ASP A 180 13.48 -4.80 -18.37
CA ASP A 180 14.69 -4.17 -17.81
C ASP A 180 15.88 -4.25 -18.78
N ASN A 181 16.11 -5.42 -19.35
CA ASN A 181 17.21 -5.67 -20.30
C ASN A 181 17.04 -4.91 -21.62
N TYR A 182 15.81 -4.76 -22.11
CA TYR A 182 15.54 -4.26 -23.46
C TYR A 182 14.90 -2.86 -23.51
N ARG A 183 14.75 -2.17 -22.37
CA ARG A 183 14.12 -0.83 -22.31
C ARG A 183 14.79 0.22 -23.20
N GLN A 184 16.10 0.13 -23.42
CA GLN A 184 16.87 1.14 -24.17
C GLN A 184 16.94 0.87 -25.68
N ILE A 185 16.51 -0.31 -26.14
CA ILE A 185 16.54 -0.65 -27.56
C ILE A 185 15.71 0.38 -28.34
N LYS A 186 16.28 0.93 -29.40
CA LYS A 186 15.62 1.89 -30.29
C LYS A 186 14.78 1.16 -31.35
N PHE A 187 13.68 1.74 -31.81
CA PHE A 187 12.89 1.12 -32.88
C PHE A 187 13.69 1.03 -34.20
N GLY A 188 14.45 2.08 -34.53
CA GLY A 188 15.34 2.12 -35.69
C GLY A 188 16.48 1.09 -35.66
N GLN A 189 16.85 0.59 -34.47
CA GLN A 189 17.83 -0.49 -34.32
C GLN A 189 17.24 -1.87 -34.65
N ILE A 190 15.92 -2.04 -34.48
CA ILE A 190 15.22 -3.29 -34.81
C ILE A 190 14.84 -3.28 -36.29
N ILE A 191 14.22 -2.19 -36.75
CA ILE A 191 13.75 -2.00 -38.13
C ILE A 191 14.05 -0.55 -38.51
N SER A 192 14.93 -0.33 -39.49
CA SER A 192 15.40 1.01 -39.87
C SER A 192 14.26 1.96 -40.29
N GLN A 193 13.22 1.43 -40.92
CA GLN A 193 12.01 2.18 -41.32
C GLN A 193 11.23 2.74 -40.12
N LEU A 194 11.39 2.17 -38.92
CA LEU A 194 10.73 2.63 -37.70
C LEU A 194 11.55 3.66 -36.91
N ALA A 195 12.67 4.14 -37.45
CA ALA A 195 13.53 5.12 -36.78
C ALA A 195 12.79 6.43 -36.41
N PHE A 196 11.75 6.81 -37.16
CA PHE A 196 10.92 7.98 -36.82
C PHE A 196 10.25 7.84 -35.44
N MET A 197 9.97 6.62 -34.99
CA MET A 197 9.35 6.34 -33.70
C MET A 197 10.28 6.62 -32.52
N ASP A 198 11.60 6.72 -32.77
CA ASP A 198 12.56 7.08 -31.73
C ASP A 198 12.56 8.58 -31.39
N SER A 199 11.88 9.41 -32.19
CA SER A 199 11.78 10.87 -32.00
C SER A 199 11.01 11.26 -30.73
N TYR A 200 9.97 10.49 -30.36
CA TYR A 200 9.16 10.75 -29.19
C TYR A 200 8.99 9.50 -28.33
N ARG A 201 9.67 9.49 -27.18
CA ARG A 201 9.70 8.38 -26.21
C ARG A 201 8.76 8.58 -25.01
N GLY A 202 7.96 9.65 -25.04
CA GLY A 202 7.06 10.03 -23.95
C GLY A 202 7.72 10.91 -22.88
N LEU A 203 6.88 11.44 -21.99
CA LEU A 203 7.32 12.22 -20.82
C LEU A 203 8.14 11.40 -19.82
N ILE A 204 7.89 10.09 -19.76
CA ILE A 204 8.52 9.17 -18.82
C ILE A 204 9.39 8.19 -19.60
N ALA A 205 10.71 8.43 -19.55
CA ALA A 205 11.69 7.56 -20.21
C ALA A 205 11.73 6.13 -19.64
N ARG A 206 11.52 5.98 -18.33
CA ARG A 206 11.52 4.69 -17.62
C ARG A 206 10.14 4.03 -17.58
N TRP A 207 9.64 3.66 -18.75
CA TRP A 207 8.34 2.99 -18.89
C TRP A 207 8.31 1.60 -18.21
N ASP A 208 9.46 0.95 -18.08
CA ASP A 208 9.66 -0.35 -17.43
C ASP A 208 9.18 -0.38 -15.98
N VAL A 209 9.38 0.72 -15.24
CA VAL A 209 8.97 0.79 -13.83
C VAL A 209 7.44 0.79 -13.68
N PHE A 210 6.74 1.48 -14.58
CA PHE A 210 5.27 1.57 -14.57
C PHE A 210 4.62 0.29 -15.12
N TYR A 211 5.36 -0.47 -15.93
CA TYR A 211 4.92 -1.78 -16.36
C TYR A 211 4.69 -2.74 -15.18
N ASN A 212 5.41 -2.59 -14.06
CA ASN A 212 5.22 -3.45 -12.89
C ASN A 212 3.79 -3.36 -12.34
N PHE A 213 3.20 -2.16 -12.24
CA PHE A 213 1.79 -2.00 -11.86
C PHE A 213 0.84 -2.53 -12.94
N THR A 214 1.20 -2.36 -14.20
CA THR A 214 0.45 -2.87 -15.35
C THR A 214 0.35 -4.40 -15.29
N LEU A 215 1.44 -5.10 -14.97
CA LEU A 215 1.47 -6.56 -14.82
C LEU A 215 0.46 -7.06 -13.80
N LEU A 216 0.29 -6.37 -12.67
CA LEU A 216 -0.70 -6.76 -11.66
C LEU A 216 -2.12 -6.75 -12.23
N ARG A 217 -2.43 -5.77 -13.09
CA ARG A 217 -3.74 -5.68 -13.77
C ARG A 217 -3.89 -6.74 -14.84
N ILE A 218 -2.84 -7.00 -15.63
CA ILE A 218 -2.81 -8.10 -16.61
C ILE A 218 -3.20 -9.40 -15.91
N LEU A 219 -2.52 -9.73 -14.81
CA LEU A 219 -2.75 -10.96 -14.06
C LEU A 219 -4.15 -10.98 -13.43
N SER A 220 -4.63 -9.87 -12.84
CA SER A 220 -6.00 -9.78 -12.31
C SER A 220 -7.05 -10.16 -13.36
N PHE A 221 -7.02 -9.51 -14.53
CA PHE A 221 -7.99 -9.77 -15.59
C PHE A 221 -7.96 -11.22 -16.07
N ASN A 222 -6.75 -11.70 -16.36
CA ASN A 222 -6.53 -13.00 -16.97
C ASN A 222 -6.96 -14.14 -16.03
N ILE A 223 -6.62 -14.05 -14.75
CA ILE A 223 -7.01 -15.04 -13.74
C ILE A 223 -8.51 -14.96 -13.43
N ASP A 224 -9.08 -13.76 -13.30
CA ASP A 224 -10.52 -13.59 -13.05
C ASP A 224 -11.36 -14.14 -14.23
N TYR A 225 -10.90 -13.92 -15.48
CA TYR A 225 -11.51 -14.52 -16.67
C TYR A 225 -11.49 -16.05 -16.62
N LEU A 226 -10.32 -16.67 -16.37
CA LEU A 226 -10.18 -18.12 -16.33
C LEU A 226 -11.08 -18.72 -15.25
N LYS A 227 -11.13 -18.10 -14.06
CA LYS A 227 -12.04 -18.50 -12.99
C LYS A 227 -13.51 -18.46 -13.43
N ARG A 228 -13.93 -17.36 -14.07
CA ARG A 228 -15.31 -17.21 -14.56
C ARG A 228 -15.67 -18.20 -15.66
N PHE A 229 -14.75 -18.42 -16.60
CA PHE A 229 -14.91 -19.38 -17.69
C PHE A 229 -15.12 -20.80 -17.14
N THR A 230 -14.26 -21.26 -16.22
CA THR A 230 -14.37 -22.58 -15.60
C THR A 230 -15.68 -22.78 -14.85
N ILE A 231 -16.18 -21.75 -14.16
CA ILE A 231 -17.48 -21.83 -13.45
C ILE A 231 -18.63 -22.05 -14.44
N ILE A 232 -18.65 -21.32 -15.56
CA ILE A 232 -19.71 -21.44 -16.58
C ILE A 232 -19.61 -22.78 -17.31
N GLU A 233 -18.41 -23.22 -17.67
CA GLU A 233 -18.21 -24.52 -18.34
C GLU A 233 -18.69 -25.69 -17.47
N LYS A 234 -18.41 -25.66 -16.16
CA LYS A 234 -18.95 -26.66 -15.22
C LYS A 234 -20.48 -26.62 -15.15
N SER A 235 -21.06 -25.42 -15.05
CA SER A 235 -22.52 -25.25 -15.00
C SER A 235 -23.23 -25.71 -16.27
N ASN A 236 -22.59 -25.59 -17.45
CA ASN A 236 -23.18 -26.02 -18.72
C ASN A 236 -23.08 -27.55 -18.94
N ASN A 237 -22.11 -28.21 -18.30
CA ASN A 237 -21.90 -29.64 -18.40
C ASN A 237 -22.74 -30.44 -17.38
N GLU A 238 -23.34 -29.79 -16.39
CA GLU A 238 -24.30 -30.37 -15.45
C GLU A 238 -25.73 -30.21 -16.01
N ILE A 239 -26.37 -31.31 -16.45
CA ILE A 239 -27.77 -31.33 -16.94
C ILE A 239 -28.73 -30.93 -15.80
N PRO A 240 -29.74 -30.07 -16.01
CA PRO A 240 -30.66 -29.68 -14.95
C PRO A 240 -31.69 -30.80 -14.69
N LEU A 241 -31.44 -31.64 -13.69
CA LEU A 241 -32.50 -32.41 -13.03
C LEU A 241 -33.18 -31.50 -12.00
N THR A 242 -34.48 -31.30 -12.22
CA THR A 242 -35.46 -30.63 -11.34
C THR A 242 -35.18 -30.77 -9.84
N LYS A 243 -34.86 -29.65 -9.18
CA LYS A 243 -35.66 -29.01 -8.11
C LYS A 243 -34.95 -27.76 -7.62
N VAL A 244 -35.75 -26.72 -7.37
CA VAL A 244 -35.35 -25.49 -6.68
C VAL A 244 -34.84 -25.86 -5.30
N GLU A 245 -33.53 -25.94 -5.13
CA GLU A 245 -32.88 -25.81 -3.84
C GLU A 245 -31.76 -24.77 -3.93
N THR A 246 -31.91 -23.78 -3.07
CA THR A 246 -31.01 -22.70 -2.64
C THR A 246 -29.52 -22.87 -2.97
N PRO A 247 -28.80 -21.79 -3.32
CA PRO A 247 -27.40 -21.89 -3.73
C PRO A 247 -26.54 -22.51 -2.64
N LEU A 248 -25.84 -23.57 -3.05
CA LEU A 248 -24.85 -24.33 -2.31
C LEU A 248 -23.93 -23.44 -1.44
N LYS A 249 -23.91 -23.79 -0.15
CA LYS A 249 -22.91 -23.42 0.84
C LYS A 249 -21.51 -23.46 0.23
N ALA A 250 -20.84 -22.32 0.25
CA ALA A 250 -19.39 -22.29 0.19
C ALA A 250 -18.86 -23.20 1.31
N LYS A 251 -18.04 -24.20 0.96
CA LYS A 251 -17.20 -24.90 1.93
C LYS A 251 -16.25 -23.88 2.56
N THR A 252 -16.71 -23.28 3.66
CA THR A 252 -15.87 -22.72 4.70
C THR A 252 -15.14 -23.88 5.35
N SER A 253 -13.83 -23.99 5.12
CA SER A 253 -12.95 -24.66 6.07
C SER A 253 -12.83 -23.74 7.28
N GLU A 254 -13.78 -23.87 8.21
CA GLU A 254 -13.63 -23.43 9.58
C GLU A 254 -12.80 -24.49 10.31
N GLU A 255 -11.57 -24.13 10.65
CA GLU A 255 -10.99 -24.50 11.93
C GLU A 255 -10.64 -23.20 12.67
N ASP A 256 -11.47 -22.97 13.68
CA ASP A 256 -11.42 -22.09 14.83
C ASP A 256 -10.22 -21.15 15.05
N LEU A 257 -10.57 -19.86 15.15
CA LEU A 257 -10.25 -19.08 16.34
C LEU A 257 -11.58 -18.68 17.02
N SER A 258 -12.02 -19.60 17.88
CA SER A 258 -13.14 -19.65 18.82
C SER A 258 -13.86 -18.36 19.24
N TYR A 259 -15.20 -18.42 19.28
CA TYR A 259 -16.11 -17.81 20.28
C TYR A 259 -17.44 -18.62 20.37
N PRO A 260 -18.16 -18.61 21.52
CA PRO A 260 -19.11 -19.64 21.92
C PRO A 260 -20.52 -19.49 21.34
N SER A 261 -21.25 -20.59 21.36
CA SER A 261 -22.54 -20.82 20.73
C SER A 261 -23.75 -20.74 21.68
N GLU A 262 -24.89 -20.40 21.06
CA GLU A 262 -26.30 -20.69 21.40
C GLU A 262 -27.16 -19.62 22.09
N GLY A 263 -28.26 -19.28 21.40
CA GLY A 263 -29.40 -18.55 21.96
C GLY A 263 -30.29 -17.84 20.93
N LYS A 264 -31.21 -18.58 20.28
CA LYS A 264 -32.51 -18.21 19.69
C LYS A 264 -32.61 -17.05 18.67
N GLN A 265 -33.13 -17.41 17.51
CA GLN A 265 -33.64 -16.56 16.43
C GLN A 265 -34.60 -15.49 16.96
N ASN A 266 -34.27 -14.23 16.75
CA ASN A 266 -35.24 -13.17 16.52
C ASN A 266 -34.93 -12.58 15.15
N GLU A 267 -35.86 -12.78 14.22
CA GLU A 267 -35.85 -12.17 12.89
C GLU A 267 -35.82 -10.64 13.04
N ILE A 268 -34.79 -10.01 12.50
CA ILE A 268 -34.72 -8.55 12.33
C ILE A 268 -34.63 -8.28 10.81
N PRO A 269 -35.42 -7.34 10.26
CA PRO A 269 -35.60 -7.21 8.83
C PRO A 269 -34.32 -6.72 8.16
N VAL A 270 -33.90 -7.41 7.09
CA VAL A 270 -32.82 -6.95 6.20
C VAL A 270 -33.29 -5.65 5.53
N PRO A 271 -32.64 -4.49 5.73
CA PRO A 271 -32.97 -3.32 4.95
C PRO A 271 -32.39 -3.47 3.54
N ALA A 272 -33.22 -3.13 2.55
CA ALA A 272 -32.90 -3.14 1.14
C ALA A 272 -31.57 -2.40 0.82
N SER A 273 -30.58 -3.10 0.27
CA SER A 273 -29.48 -2.45 -0.46
C SER A 273 -29.07 -3.28 -1.68
N SER A 274 -29.28 -2.70 -2.86
CA SER A 274 -29.01 -3.28 -4.18
C SER A 274 -27.52 -3.36 -4.56
N HIS A 275 -26.60 -3.11 -3.61
CA HIS A 275 -25.16 -3.04 -3.87
C HIS A 275 -24.40 -4.24 -3.30
N LEU A 276 -23.51 -4.82 -4.11
CA LEU A 276 -22.62 -5.90 -3.68
C LEU A 276 -21.60 -5.38 -2.65
N THR A 277 -21.37 -6.17 -1.60
CA THR A 277 -20.28 -5.94 -0.65
C THR A 277 -18.91 -6.00 -1.35
N GLU A 278 -17.86 -5.43 -0.74
CA GLU A 278 -16.51 -5.46 -1.32
C GLU A 278 -16.07 -6.88 -1.69
N ARG A 279 -16.25 -7.85 -0.79
CA ARG A 279 -15.86 -9.24 -1.03
C ARG A 279 -16.66 -9.86 -2.19
N GLN A 280 -17.94 -9.54 -2.30
CA GLN A 280 -18.78 -10.02 -3.41
C GLN A 280 -18.38 -9.38 -4.74
N ARG A 281 -17.98 -8.11 -4.77
CA ARG A 281 -17.52 -7.45 -6.00
C ARG A 281 -16.27 -8.07 -6.60
N LEU A 282 -15.38 -8.59 -5.76
CA LEU A 282 -14.18 -9.29 -6.24
C LEU A 282 -14.51 -10.51 -7.11
N ASP A 283 -15.65 -11.17 -6.86
CA ASP A 283 -16.14 -12.30 -7.63
C ASP A 283 -17.50 -11.98 -8.28
N ALA A 284 -17.72 -10.71 -8.66
CA ALA A 284 -18.95 -10.27 -9.30
C ALA A 284 -19.25 -11.15 -10.53
N PRO A 285 -20.50 -11.63 -10.71
CA PRO A 285 -20.85 -12.60 -11.75
C PRO A 285 -20.99 -11.93 -13.13
N LEU A 286 -19.90 -11.35 -13.64
CA LEU A 286 -19.88 -10.67 -14.93
C LEU A 286 -20.12 -11.66 -16.09
N PRO A 287 -20.85 -11.27 -17.16
CA PRO A 287 -20.95 -12.05 -18.38
C PRO A 287 -19.59 -12.17 -19.07
N LEU A 288 -19.36 -13.27 -19.81
CA LEU A 288 -18.09 -13.49 -20.52
C LEU A 288 -17.78 -12.42 -21.57
N THR A 289 -18.81 -11.76 -22.11
CA THR A 289 -18.71 -10.63 -23.03
C THR A 289 -17.99 -9.43 -22.41
N ASP A 290 -18.03 -9.28 -21.08
CA ASP A 290 -17.34 -8.20 -20.39
C ASP A 290 -15.83 -8.41 -20.34
N TYR A 291 -15.39 -9.66 -20.40
CA TYR A 291 -13.98 -9.99 -20.54
C TYR A 291 -13.58 -9.82 -22.01
N SER A 292 -13.80 -8.63 -22.58
CA SER A 292 -13.39 -8.28 -23.93
C SER A 292 -12.01 -7.62 -23.94
N PHE A 293 -11.36 -7.57 -25.11
CA PHE A 293 -10.09 -6.86 -25.27
C PHE A 293 -10.25 -5.35 -25.02
N LYS A 294 -11.39 -4.78 -25.42
CA LYS A 294 -11.77 -3.37 -25.13
C LYS A 294 -11.75 -3.09 -23.63
N ASN A 295 -12.48 -3.88 -22.85
CA ASN A 295 -12.56 -3.69 -21.39
C ASN A 295 -11.26 -4.01 -20.68
N TYR A 296 -10.48 -4.96 -21.21
CA TYR A 296 -9.13 -5.25 -20.75
C TYR A 296 -8.20 -4.02 -20.87
N LEU A 297 -8.19 -3.36 -22.02
CA LEU A 297 -7.43 -2.13 -22.22
C LEU A 297 -7.96 -0.98 -21.37
N ALA A 298 -9.28 -0.78 -21.30
CA ALA A 298 -9.88 0.26 -20.47
C ALA A 298 -9.50 0.12 -18.99
N TYR A 299 -9.48 -1.11 -18.49
CA TYR A 299 -9.07 -1.42 -17.11
C TYR A 299 -7.57 -1.22 -16.87
N ILE A 300 -6.71 -1.70 -17.78
CA ILE A 300 -5.26 -1.55 -17.62
C ILE A 300 -4.85 -0.08 -17.72
N LEU A 301 -5.38 0.62 -18.72
CA LEU A 301 -5.04 2.00 -19.03
C LEU A 301 -5.87 3.02 -18.23
N TYR A 302 -6.66 2.58 -17.25
CA TYR A 302 -7.46 3.47 -16.41
C TYR A 302 -6.56 4.49 -15.72
N THR A 303 -6.60 5.71 -16.28
CA THR A 303 -5.63 6.78 -16.05
C THR A 303 -5.49 7.20 -14.60
N PRO A 304 -6.58 7.37 -13.82
CA PRO A 304 -6.47 7.78 -12.43
C PRO A 304 -5.62 6.86 -11.55
N LEU A 305 -5.42 5.61 -11.97
CA LEU A 305 -4.67 4.63 -11.19
C LEU A 305 -3.41 4.10 -11.91
N TYR A 306 -3.16 4.52 -13.15
CA TYR A 306 -2.16 3.90 -14.04
C TYR A 306 -0.71 4.01 -13.51
N ILE A 307 -0.29 5.19 -13.10
CA ILE A 307 1.10 5.48 -12.70
C ILE A 307 1.45 4.79 -11.38
N VAL A 308 0.75 5.17 -10.31
CA VAL A 308 1.03 4.67 -8.95
C VAL A 308 -0.22 4.69 -8.08
N GLY A 309 -1.39 4.44 -8.68
CA GLY A 309 -2.64 4.40 -7.91
C GLY A 309 -2.83 3.09 -7.14
N PRO A 310 -3.76 3.05 -6.17
CA PRO A 310 -4.16 1.79 -5.57
C PRO A 310 -4.65 0.76 -6.59
N ILE A 311 -4.38 -0.50 -6.30
CA ILE A 311 -4.72 -1.65 -7.14
C ILE A 311 -6.18 -2.03 -6.89
N ILE A 312 -6.96 -2.04 -7.96
CA ILE A 312 -8.33 -2.55 -8.02
C ILE A 312 -8.35 -3.80 -8.90
N THR A 313 -9.18 -4.80 -8.60
CA THR A 313 -9.33 -5.98 -9.46
C THR A 313 -10.23 -5.68 -10.65
N PHE A 314 -10.16 -6.50 -11.70
CA PHE A 314 -10.96 -6.28 -12.90
C PHE A 314 -12.47 -6.30 -12.61
N ASN A 315 -12.92 -7.30 -11.85
CA ASN A 315 -14.34 -7.45 -11.53
C ASN A 315 -14.88 -6.25 -10.73
N ASP A 316 -14.11 -5.74 -9.76
CA ASP A 316 -14.50 -4.57 -8.96
C ASP A 316 -14.49 -3.29 -9.82
N PHE A 317 -13.51 -3.13 -10.72
CA PHE A 317 -13.48 -2.01 -11.65
C PHE A 317 -14.69 -1.97 -12.60
N ILE A 318 -15.05 -3.10 -13.23
CA ILE A 318 -16.22 -3.17 -14.12
C ILE A 318 -17.51 -2.94 -13.34
N TYR A 319 -17.64 -3.53 -12.15
CA TYR A 319 -18.82 -3.31 -11.31
C TYR A 319 -18.99 -1.82 -10.97
N GLN A 320 -17.93 -1.17 -10.50
CA GLN A 320 -17.96 0.27 -10.14
C GLN A 320 -18.11 1.18 -11.36
N SER A 321 -17.68 0.72 -12.54
CA SER A 321 -17.90 1.44 -13.80
C SER A 321 -19.38 1.47 -14.21
N ARG A 322 -20.19 0.54 -13.71
CA ARG A 322 -21.64 0.50 -13.96
C ARG A 322 -22.46 1.02 -12.79
N HIS A 323 -21.92 0.92 -11.58
CA HIS A 323 -22.62 1.24 -10.34
C HIS A 323 -21.75 2.17 -9.50
N THR A 324 -22.24 3.40 -9.27
CA THR A 324 -21.59 4.29 -8.31
C THR A 324 -21.83 3.76 -6.91
N LEU A 325 -20.76 3.60 -6.13
CA LEU A 325 -20.88 3.10 -4.76
C LEU A 325 -21.48 4.17 -3.83
N PRO A 326 -22.28 3.81 -2.82
CA PRO A 326 -22.80 4.75 -1.82
C PRO A 326 -21.71 5.50 -1.05
N SER A 327 -20.50 4.95 -1.02
CA SER A 327 -19.35 5.57 -0.38
C SER A 327 -18.84 6.80 -1.15
N ILE A 328 -19.15 6.95 -2.45
CA ILE A 328 -18.77 8.11 -3.25
C ILE A 328 -19.76 9.25 -2.97
N THR A 329 -19.32 10.25 -2.20
CA THR A 329 -20.11 11.46 -1.93
C THR A 329 -19.23 12.69 -2.04
N LEU A 330 -19.80 13.84 -2.43
CA LEU A 330 -19.05 15.10 -2.54
C LEU A 330 -18.37 15.45 -1.21
N LYS A 331 -19.11 15.38 -0.11
CA LYS A 331 -18.60 15.65 1.24
C LYS A 331 -17.38 14.79 1.57
N ARG A 332 -17.44 13.48 1.35
CA ARG A 332 -16.31 12.58 1.61
C ARG A 332 -15.12 12.87 0.71
N ASN A 333 -15.36 13.08 -0.58
CA ASN A 333 -14.30 13.38 -1.54
C ASN A 333 -13.59 14.69 -1.19
N LEU A 334 -14.33 15.73 -0.78
CA LEU A 334 -13.76 17.00 -0.31
C LEU A 334 -12.93 16.81 0.96
N VAL A 335 -13.45 16.10 1.97
CA VAL A 335 -12.70 15.81 3.20
C VAL A 335 -11.41 15.03 2.89
N TYR A 336 -11.48 14.04 1.99
CA TYR A 336 -10.31 13.28 1.56
C TYR A 336 -9.29 14.16 0.82
N GLY A 337 -9.75 15.03 -0.07
CA GLY A 337 -8.89 16.01 -0.76
C GLY A 337 -8.21 16.98 0.20
N LEU A 338 -8.94 17.51 1.19
CA LEU A 338 -8.36 18.36 2.24
C LEU A 338 -7.30 17.62 3.07
N ARG A 339 -7.49 16.32 3.34
CA ARG A 339 -6.46 15.50 4.01
C ARG A 339 -5.23 15.27 3.14
N LEU A 340 -5.39 15.13 1.83
CA LEU A 340 -4.26 15.05 0.90
C LEU A 340 -3.44 16.34 0.95
N ILE A 341 -4.10 17.50 0.85
CA ILE A 341 -3.42 18.80 0.95
C ILE A 341 -2.75 18.97 2.31
N PHE A 342 -3.42 18.60 3.41
CA PHE A 342 -2.82 18.62 4.74
C PHE A 342 -1.55 17.76 4.82
N CYS A 343 -1.57 16.52 4.30
CA CYS A 343 -0.38 15.68 4.28
C CYS A 343 0.74 16.26 3.40
N PHE A 344 0.41 16.88 2.27
CA PHE A 344 1.39 17.58 1.44
C PHE A 344 2.04 18.74 2.21
N LEU A 345 1.25 19.58 2.89
CA LEU A 345 1.77 20.68 3.70
C LEU A 345 2.60 20.22 4.89
N VAL A 346 2.24 19.10 5.54
CA VAL A 346 3.06 18.50 6.61
C VAL A 346 4.42 18.04 6.06
N MET A 347 4.45 17.46 4.86
CA MET A 347 5.70 17.09 4.21
C MET A 347 6.53 18.32 3.86
N GLU A 348 5.90 19.35 3.27
CA GLU A 348 6.57 20.62 2.97
C GLU A 348 7.17 21.22 4.24
N PHE A 349 6.40 21.33 5.31
CA PHE A 349 6.90 21.82 6.59
C PHE A 349 8.08 20.97 7.07
N THR A 350 7.95 19.64 7.08
CA THR A 350 9.02 18.74 7.53
C THR A 350 10.32 18.95 6.74
N LEU A 351 10.24 19.04 5.41
CA LEU A 351 11.41 19.22 4.54
C LEU A 351 12.09 20.60 4.66
N HIS A 352 11.40 21.61 5.21
CA HIS A 352 12.00 22.95 5.47
C HIS A 352 12.67 23.05 6.85
N TYR A 353 12.44 22.09 7.76
CA TYR A 353 12.99 22.13 9.12
C TYR A 353 13.90 20.93 9.45
N ILE A 354 13.76 19.80 8.73
CA ILE A 354 14.47 18.55 9.00
C ILE A 354 15.09 18.05 7.68
N TYR A 355 16.37 18.37 7.44
CA TYR A 355 17.08 18.06 6.19
C TYR A 355 17.74 16.67 6.18
N VAL A 356 17.08 15.69 6.79
CA VAL A 356 17.67 14.35 7.05
C VAL A 356 17.88 13.51 5.80
N VAL A 357 17.19 13.81 4.69
CA VAL A 357 17.42 13.08 3.42
C VAL A 357 18.73 13.55 2.79
N ALA A 358 18.98 14.86 2.79
CA ALA A 358 20.24 15.43 2.33
C ALA A 358 21.41 14.94 3.20
N VAL A 359 21.24 14.97 4.54
CA VAL A 359 22.23 14.41 5.48
C VAL A 359 22.48 12.93 5.21
N SER A 360 21.41 12.15 4.99
CA SER A 360 21.48 10.73 4.70
C SER A 360 22.31 10.44 3.43
N LYS A 361 22.02 11.17 2.35
CA LYS A 361 22.71 11.04 1.04
C LYS A 361 24.16 11.45 1.08
N ALA A 362 24.47 12.53 1.81
CA ALA A 362 25.83 13.04 1.94
C ALA A 362 26.66 12.27 2.98
N LYS A 363 26.05 11.33 3.72
CA LYS A 363 26.64 10.65 4.88
C LYS A 363 27.17 11.61 5.95
N ALA A 364 26.48 12.73 6.14
CA ALA A 364 26.97 13.90 6.89
C ALA A 364 26.63 13.85 8.39
N TRP A 365 27.03 12.78 9.08
CA TRP A 365 26.78 12.57 10.52
C TRP A 365 28.08 12.35 11.31
N HIS A 366 29.16 13.04 10.90
CA HIS A 366 30.44 12.97 11.59
C HIS A 366 30.34 13.66 12.95
N GLY A 367 30.81 13.00 14.02
CA GLY A 367 30.72 13.51 15.39
C GLY A 367 29.33 13.42 16.04
N ASP A 368 28.29 13.03 15.30
CA ASP A 368 26.94 12.88 15.85
C ASP A 368 26.86 11.71 16.85
N SER A 369 26.09 11.94 17.91
CA SER A 369 25.76 10.93 18.93
C SER A 369 24.86 9.82 18.37
N PRO A 370 24.79 8.64 19.02
CA PRO A 370 23.88 7.57 18.63
C PRO A 370 22.41 8.02 18.56
N PHE A 371 22.00 8.94 19.45
CA PHE A 371 20.65 9.48 19.45
C PHE A 371 20.38 10.35 18.20
N GLN A 372 21.29 11.25 17.84
CA GLN A 372 21.17 12.08 16.64
C GLN A 372 21.14 11.23 15.36
N ILE A 373 22.05 10.26 15.23
CA ILE A 373 22.06 9.33 14.09
C ILE A 373 20.75 8.55 14.00
N SER A 374 20.21 8.11 15.14
CA SER A 374 18.91 7.43 15.19
C SER A 374 17.76 8.34 14.76
N MET A 375 17.79 9.63 15.11
CA MET A 375 16.77 10.60 14.69
C MET A 375 16.85 10.94 13.21
N ILE A 376 18.06 11.05 12.64
CA ILE A 376 18.25 11.15 11.18
C ILE A 376 17.58 9.96 10.50
N GLY A 377 17.86 8.75 11.01
CA GLY A 377 17.25 7.52 10.51
C GLY A 377 15.72 7.48 10.62
N PHE A 378 15.20 7.75 11.81
CA PHE A 378 13.78 7.68 12.11
C PHE A 378 12.94 8.68 11.30
N PHE A 379 13.41 9.93 11.19
CA PHE A 379 12.71 10.94 10.38
C PHE A 379 12.85 10.68 8.88
N ASN A 380 13.97 10.12 8.42
CA ASN A 380 14.09 9.69 7.02
C ASN A 380 13.08 8.57 6.69
N LEU A 381 12.88 7.59 7.57
CA LEU A 381 11.83 6.58 7.39
C LEU A 381 10.42 7.18 7.35
N ASN A 382 10.13 8.18 8.19
CA ASN A 382 8.88 8.94 8.14
C ASN A 382 8.70 9.70 6.82
N ILE A 383 9.76 10.35 6.32
CA ILE A 383 9.77 11.02 5.02
C ILE A 383 9.55 10.02 3.89
N ILE A 384 10.14 8.81 3.94
CA ILE A 384 9.88 7.73 2.97
C ILE A 384 8.41 7.30 3.01
N TRP A 385 7.82 7.13 4.20
CA TRP A 385 6.40 6.82 4.34
C TRP A 385 5.52 7.92 3.71
N MET A 386 5.81 9.20 3.96
CA MET A 386 5.08 10.33 3.38
C MET A 386 5.26 10.46 1.86
N LYS A 387 6.48 10.22 1.37
CA LYS A 387 6.82 10.21 -0.06
C LYS A 387 5.97 9.22 -0.85
N LEU A 388 5.59 8.09 -0.25
CA LEU A 388 4.70 7.11 -0.88
C LEU A 388 3.22 7.41 -0.64
N LEU A 389 2.89 7.86 0.59
CA LEU A 389 1.54 8.23 0.99
C LEU A 389 0.91 9.26 0.05
N ILE A 390 1.61 10.36 -0.21
CA ILE A 390 1.02 11.52 -0.89
C ILE A 390 0.66 11.19 -2.35
N PRO A 391 1.55 10.61 -3.18
CA PRO A 391 1.18 10.17 -4.52
C PRO A 391 0.02 9.17 -4.49
N TRP A 392 0.08 8.13 -3.65
CA TRP A 392 -1.00 7.13 -3.56
C TRP A 392 -2.34 7.76 -3.22
N ARG A 393 -2.35 8.75 -2.33
CA ARG A 393 -3.56 9.49 -1.99
C ARG A 393 -4.04 10.38 -3.13
N LEU A 394 -3.15 11.03 -3.88
CA LEU A 394 -3.53 11.83 -5.05
C LEU A 394 -4.22 10.97 -6.12
N PHE A 395 -3.61 9.85 -6.52
CA PHE A 395 -4.18 8.97 -7.54
C PHE A 395 -5.49 8.31 -7.06
N ARG A 396 -5.61 8.01 -5.76
CA ARG A 396 -6.89 7.61 -5.18
C ARG A 396 -7.92 8.75 -5.22
N PHE A 397 -7.54 9.97 -4.86
CA PHE A 397 -8.42 11.14 -4.91
C PHE A 397 -8.94 11.38 -6.33
N TRP A 398 -8.08 11.22 -7.32
CA TRP A 398 -8.46 11.29 -8.73
C TRP A 398 -9.52 10.24 -9.08
N ALA A 399 -9.31 8.97 -8.71
CA ALA A 399 -10.31 7.92 -8.92
C ALA A 399 -11.64 8.23 -8.21
N LEU A 400 -11.59 8.75 -6.98
CA LEU A 400 -12.78 9.17 -6.23
C LEU A 400 -13.54 10.30 -6.93
N CYS A 401 -12.82 11.28 -7.48
CA CYS A 401 -13.42 12.35 -8.30
C CYS A 401 -14.09 11.78 -9.54
N ASP A 402 -13.56 10.68 -10.08
CA ASP A 402 -14.09 9.95 -11.23
C ASP A 402 -15.12 8.86 -10.85
N ASN A 403 -15.56 8.82 -9.59
CA ASN A 403 -16.57 7.89 -9.05
C ASN A 403 -16.14 6.40 -8.97
N ILE A 404 -14.83 6.13 -8.90
CA ILE A 404 -14.30 4.81 -8.54
C ILE A 404 -13.69 4.92 -7.14
N ASP A 405 -14.09 4.06 -6.22
CA ASP A 405 -13.52 3.95 -4.88
C ASP A 405 -12.59 2.73 -4.83
N PRO A 406 -11.26 2.93 -4.99
CA PRO A 406 -10.28 1.89 -4.74
C PRO A 406 -9.84 1.87 -3.26
N PRO A 407 -9.19 0.80 -2.77
CA PRO A 407 -8.71 0.70 -1.39
C PRO A 407 -7.74 1.82 -1.00
N GLU A 408 -7.83 2.33 0.24
CA GLU A 408 -6.78 3.20 0.79
C GLU A 408 -5.50 2.39 1.02
N ASN A 409 -4.35 2.93 0.58
CA ASN A 409 -3.08 2.22 0.65
C ASN A 409 -2.35 2.37 1.98
N MET A 410 -2.56 3.49 2.67
CA MET A 410 -1.91 3.78 3.96
C MET A 410 -2.96 4.25 4.96
N ILE A 411 -3.44 3.29 5.73
CA ILE A 411 -4.46 3.52 6.77
C ILE A 411 -3.84 3.85 8.13
N ARG A 412 -2.56 3.52 8.34
CA ARG A 412 -1.83 3.85 9.58
C ARG A 412 -0.50 4.51 9.26
N CYS A 413 -0.11 5.47 10.11
CA CYS A 413 1.24 6.01 10.12
C CYS A 413 2.22 4.89 10.48
N MET A 414 3.44 4.95 9.93
CA MET A 414 4.53 4.01 10.25
C MET A 414 4.68 3.85 11.77
N ASP A 415 4.71 4.97 12.50
CA ASP A 415 4.91 5.04 13.96
C ASP A 415 3.74 4.47 14.77
N ASN A 416 2.61 4.14 14.13
CA ASN A 416 1.43 3.52 14.75
C ASN A 416 1.30 2.03 14.35
N ASN A 417 2.42 1.31 14.31
CA ASN A 417 2.47 -0.14 14.10
C ASN A 417 3.44 -0.79 15.08
N PHE A 418 2.91 -1.75 15.86
CA PHE A 418 3.68 -2.51 16.85
C PHE A 418 3.92 -3.98 16.44
N SER A 419 3.32 -4.41 15.33
CA SER A 419 3.33 -5.79 14.84
C SER A 419 3.73 -5.78 13.37
N THR A 420 4.68 -6.64 13.02
CA THR A 420 5.21 -6.74 11.66
C THR A 420 4.13 -7.28 10.73
N MET A 421 3.36 -8.28 11.17
CA MET A 421 2.24 -8.82 10.39
C MET A 421 1.15 -7.77 10.13
N GLN A 422 0.82 -6.97 11.15
CA GLN A 422 -0.17 -5.91 11.05
C GLN A 422 0.31 -4.77 10.15
N PHE A 423 1.59 -4.38 10.27
CA PHE A 423 2.21 -3.39 9.39
C PHE A 423 2.02 -3.73 7.92
N TRP A 424 2.31 -4.97 7.49
CA TRP A 424 2.16 -5.38 6.09
C TRP A 424 0.72 -5.39 5.57
N ARG A 425 -0.28 -5.49 6.44
CA ARG A 425 -1.69 -5.38 6.08
C ARG A 425 -2.16 -3.92 5.97
N ALA A 426 -1.49 -3.01 6.67
CA ALA A 426 -1.77 -1.58 6.66
C ALA A 426 -0.97 -0.80 5.61
N TRP A 427 0.23 -1.28 5.28
CA TRP A 427 1.15 -0.72 4.29
C TRP A 427 0.83 -1.23 2.88
N HIS A 428 0.75 -0.31 1.91
CA HIS A 428 0.41 -0.62 0.51
C HIS A 428 -0.78 -1.60 0.41
N ARG A 429 -1.84 -1.33 1.18
CA ARG A 429 -2.92 -2.28 1.45
C ARG A 429 -3.61 -2.83 0.21
N SER A 430 -3.74 -2.07 -0.88
CA SER A 430 -4.30 -2.60 -2.13
C SER A 430 -3.43 -3.71 -2.73
N TYR A 431 -2.10 -3.55 -2.65
CA TYR A 431 -1.15 -4.55 -3.11
C TYR A 431 -1.15 -5.77 -2.20
N ASN A 432 -1.20 -5.57 -0.88
CA ASN A 432 -1.35 -6.67 0.07
C ASN A 432 -2.61 -7.52 -0.23
N LYS A 433 -3.76 -6.87 -0.47
CA LYS A 433 -4.99 -7.56 -0.90
C LYS A 433 -4.81 -8.33 -2.20
N TRP A 434 -4.10 -7.74 -3.16
CA TRP A 434 -3.81 -8.35 -4.45
C TRP A 434 -2.94 -9.62 -4.30
N VAL A 435 -1.80 -9.53 -3.61
CA VAL A 435 -0.90 -10.69 -3.43
C VAL A 435 -1.58 -11.79 -2.61
N ILE A 436 -2.42 -11.44 -1.65
CA ILE A 436 -3.20 -12.44 -0.90
C ILE A 436 -4.16 -13.18 -1.84
N ARG A 437 -4.89 -12.45 -2.69
CA ARG A 437 -5.89 -13.04 -3.61
C ARG A 437 -5.26 -13.88 -4.71
N TYR A 438 -4.19 -13.42 -5.34
CA TYR A 438 -3.65 -14.04 -6.56
C TYR A 438 -2.45 -14.95 -6.33
N ILE A 439 -1.79 -14.88 -5.16
CA ILE A 439 -0.63 -15.71 -4.83
C ILE A 439 -0.89 -16.54 -3.56
N TYR A 440 -1.12 -15.88 -2.42
CA TYR A 440 -1.15 -16.56 -1.12
C TYR A 440 -2.28 -17.59 -1.01
N VAL A 441 -3.52 -17.21 -1.30
CA VAL A 441 -4.69 -18.09 -1.20
C VAL A 441 -4.63 -19.24 -2.23
N PRO A 442 -4.35 -18.99 -3.52
CA PRO A 442 -4.22 -20.07 -4.51
C PRO A 442 -3.13 -21.10 -4.19
N LEU A 443 -2.03 -20.68 -3.54
CA LEU A 443 -0.96 -21.58 -3.11
C LEU A 443 -1.25 -22.32 -1.78
N GLY A 444 -2.47 -22.22 -1.24
CA GLY A 444 -2.83 -22.88 0.01
C GLY A 444 -2.17 -22.25 1.24
N GLY A 445 -1.83 -20.95 1.19
CA GLY A 445 -1.13 -20.24 2.25
C GLY A 445 -1.79 -20.32 3.63
N SER A 446 -3.10 -20.58 3.71
CA SER A 446 -3.79 -20.85 4.98
C SER A 446 -3.24 -22.08 5.71
N ASN A 447 -2.90 -23.14 4.96
CA ASN A 447 -2.36 -24.40 5.47
C ASN A 447 -0.83 -24.35 5.52
N TYR A 448 -0.20 -23.78 4.49
CA TYR A 448 1.26 -23.67 4.37
C TYR A 448 1.74 -22.23 4.54
N ARG A 449 1.54 -21.66 5.74
CA ARG A 449 1.76 -20.22 5.99
C ARG A 449 3.16 -19.73 5.66
N ILE A 450 4.19 -20.52 5.97
CA ILE A 450 5.59 -20.14 5.71
C ILE A 450 5.88 -20.15 4.21
N LEU A 451 5.53 -21.24 3.50
CA LEU A 451 5.72 -21.35 2.05
C LEU A 451 4.92 -20.29 1.29
N GLY A 452 3.67 -20.05 1.70
CA GLY A 452 2.85 -18.98 1.15
C GLY A 452 3.47 -17.61 1.35
N SER A 453 4.01 -17.32 2.55
CA SER A 453 4.71 -16.06 2.82
C SER A 453 6.00 -15.94 2.01
N LEU A 454 6.80 -17.00 1.89
CA LEU A 454 8.02 -17.00 1.06
C LEU A 454 7.69 -16.73 -0.42
N ALA A 455 6.65 -17.36 -0.96
CA ALA A 455 6.20 -17.09 -2.33
C ALA A 455 5.77 -15.63 -2.52
N VAL A 456 4.98 -15.09 -1.58
CA VAL A 456 4.55 -13.68 -1.61
C VAL A 456 5.76 -12.74 -1.55
N PHE A 457 6.64 -12.87 -0.56
CA PHE A 457 7.77 -11.96 -0.41
C PHE A 457 8.81 -12.10 -1.53
N SER A 458 8.95 -13.28 -2.12
CA SER A 458 9.81 -13.46 -3.31
C SER A 458 9.24 -12.72 -4.52
N PHE A 459 7.93 -12.82 -4.75
CA PHE A 459 7.27 -12.03 -5.79
C PHE A 459 7.38 -10.54 -5.52
N VAL A 460 7.16 -10.10 -4.28
CA VAL A 460 7.29 -8.68 -3.88
C VAL A 460 8.70 -8.17 -4.16
N ALA A 461 9.74 -8.94 -3.82
CA ALA A 461 11.12 -8.57 -4.10
C ALA A 461 11.40 -8.46 -5.60
N ILE A 462 11.03 -9.47 -6.40
CA ILE A 462 11.20 -9.46 -7.87
C ILE A 462 10.43 -8.30 -8.51
N TRP A 463 9.23 -8.01 -8.02
CA TRP A 463 8.38 -6.93 -8.52
C TRP A 463 8.94 -5.54 -8.19
N HIS A 464 9.66 -5.38 -7.08
CA HIS A 464 10.27 -4.11 -6.69
C HIS A 464 11.66 -3.89 -7.29
N ASP A 465 12.48 -4.94 -7.35
CA ASP A 465 13.88 -4.86 -7.79
C ASP A 465 14.29 -6.12 -8.56
N ILE A 466 14.57 -5.89 -9.85
CA ILE A 466 14.97 -6.94 -10.78
C ILE A 466 16.44 -7.32 -10.58
N GLU A 467 17.26 -6.47 -9.94
CA GLU A 467 18.64 -6.79 -9.56
C GLU A 467 18.72 -7.79 -8.39
N LEU A 468 17.56 -8.23 -7.86
CA LEU A 468 17.41 -9.22 -6.80
C LEU A 468 18.10 -8.85 -5.48
N ARG A 469 18.55 -7.60 -5.30
CA ARG A 469 19.19 -7.15 -4.06
C ARG A 469 18.19 -7.16 -2.90
N LEU A 470 16.92 -6.86 -3.21
CA LEU A 470 15.82 -6.91 -2.25
C LEU A 470 15.34 -8.34 -1.94
N LEU A 471 15.78 -9.38 -2.66
CA LEU A 471 15.31 -10.75 -2.44
C LEU A 471 15.75 -11.28 -1.08
N ILE A 472 17.04 -11.11 -0.76
CA ILE A 472 17.60 -11.50 0.55
C ILE A 472 16.88 -10.72 1.66
N TRP A 473 16.66 -9.42 1.47
CA TRP A 473 15.91 -8.60 2.42
C TRP A 473 14.49 -9.13 2.62
N GLY A 474 13.78 -9.49 1.55
CA GLY A 474 12.43 -10.05 1.63
C GLY A 474 12.36 -11.37 2.40
N TRP A 475 13.35 -12.25 2.21
CA TRP A 475 13.44 -13.50 2.96
C TRP A 475 13.79 -13.28 4.43
N VAL A 476 14.69 -12.34 4.73
CA VAL A 476 15.00 -11.93 6.10
C VAL A 476 13.73 -11.40 6.80
N VAL A 477 12.89 -10.62 6.11
CA VAL A 477 11.59 -10.19 6.64
C VAL A 477 10.67 -11.37 6.93
N VAL A 478 10.65 -12.43 6.11
CA VAL A 478 9.86 -13.63 6.42
C VAL A 478 10.38 -14.34 7.68
N LEU A 479 11.70 -14.46 7.83
CA LEU A 479 12.30 -14.99 9.05
C LEU A 479 11.90 -14.16 10.28
N PHE A 480 11.85 -12.84 10.12
CA PHE A 480 11.42 -11.90 11.16
C PHE A 480 9.94 -12.02 11.54
N LEU A 481 9.08 -12.57 10.68
CA LEU A 481 7.70 -12.88 11.05
C LEU A 481 7.58 -14.10 11.97
N LEU A 482 8.55 -15.03 11.93
CA LEU A 482 8.46 -16.29 12.67
C LEU A 482 8.47 -16.10 14.20
N PRO A 483 9.37 -15.28 14.80
CA PRO A 483 9.33 -15.01 16.24
C PRO A 483 7.98 -14.45 16.68
N GLU A 484 7.41 -13.49 15.94
CA GLU A 484 6.10 -12.92 16.26
C GLU A 484 5.00 -14.00 16.20
N MET A 485 4.99 -14.85 15.17
CA MET A 485 4.01 -15.92 15.03
C MET A 485 4.10 -16.96 16.15
N ILE A 486 5.32 -17.38 16.51
CA ILE A 486 5.57 -18.35 17.58
C ILE A 486 5.20 -17.75 18.93
N ALA A 487 5.70 -16.56 19.25
CA ALA A 487 5.40 -15.86 20.50
C ALA A 487 3.89 -15.63 20.67
N THR A 488 3.20 -15.24 19.59
CA THR A 488 1.73 -15.09 19.62
C THR A 488 1.05 -16.42 19.96
N LYS A 489 1.48 -17.54 19.36
CA LYS A 489 0.89 -18.86 19.65
C LYS A 489 1.15 -19.30 21.10
N VAL A 490 2.35 -19.06 21.62
CA VAL A 490 2.76 -19.45 22.98
C VAL A 490 2.10 -18.60 24.06
N ILE A 491 1.99 -17.29 23.85
CA ILE A 491 1.50 -16.35 24.88
C ILE A 491 -0.04 -16.23 24.86
N LYS A 492 -0.71 -16.51 23.73
CA LYS A 492 -2.17 -16.39 23.57
C LYS A 492 -3.02 -17.09 24.65
N PRO A 493 -2.69 -18.30 25.14
CA PRO A 493 -3.44 -18.95 26.23
C PRO A 493 -3.52 -18.11 27.51
N TYR A 494 -2.57 -17.19 27.71
CA TYR A 494 -2.48 -16.33 28.89
C TYR A 494 -3.22 -14.99 28.73
N LYS A 495 -4.08 -14.81 27.70
CA LYS A 495 -4.80 -13.55 27.38
C LYS A 495 -5.48 -12.89 28.59
N ASN A 496 -5.93 -13.68 29.55
CA ASN A 496 -6.67 -13.21 30.73
C ASN A 496 -5.76 -12.82 31.92
N LYS A 497 -4.44 -13.04 31.84
CA LYS A 497 -3.50 -12.67 32.90
C LYS A 497 -3.16 -11.19 32.82
N TRP A 498 -2.94 -10.55 33.98
CA TRP A 498 -2.66 -9.11 34.06
C TRP A 498 -1.36 -8.71 33.32
N TRP A 499 -0.35 -9.58 33.35
CA TRP A 499 0.95 -9.36 32.72
C TRP A 499 0.95 -9.57 31.20
N TYR A 500 -0.10 -10.19 30.64
CA TYR A 500 -0.19 -10.54 29.22
C TYR A 500 0.07 -9.34 28.32
N ARG A 501 -0.57 -8.20 28.62
CA ARG A 501 -0.39 -6.95 27.86
C ARG A 501 1.06 -6.45 27.89
N HIS A 502 1.74 -6.58 29.03
CA HIS A 502 3.13 -6.14 29.18
C HIS A 502 4.09 -7.09 28.44
N ALA A 503 3.85 -8.40 28.47
CA ALA A 503 4.59 -9.36 27.66
C ALA A 503 4.40 -9.11 26.15
N CYS A 504 3.16 -8.82 25.71
CA CYS A 504 2.90 -8.42 24.32
C CYS A 504 3.62 -7.11 23.95
N ALA A 505 3.71 -6.15 24.86
CA ALA A 505 4.43 -4.90 24.62
C ALA A 505 5.95 -5.12 24.52
N LEU A 506 6.54 -6.02 25.31
CA LEU A 506 7.95 -6.41 25.13
C LEU A 506 8.18 -7.03 23.74
N GLY A 507 7.32 -7.95 23.31
CA GLY A 507 7.39 -8.51 21.96
C GLY A 507 7.21 -7.46 20.86
N ALA A 508 6.33 -6.48 21.07
CA ALA A 508 6.15 -5.34 20.18
C ALA A 508 7.42 -4.49 20.08
N VAL A 509 8.10 -4.19 21.20
CA VAL A 509 9.35 -3.44 21.20
C VAL A 509 10.44 -4.18 20.41
N SER A 510 10.58 -5.49 20.58
CA SER A 510 11.49 -6.31 19.78
C SER A 510 11.15 -6.23 18.29
N ASN A 511 9.86 -6.29 17.93
CA ASN A 511 9.43 -6.16 16.53
C ASN A 511 9.74 -4.78 15.95
N ILE A 512 9.46 -3.70 16.69
CA ILE A 512 9.73 -2.33 16.25
C ILE A 512 11.24 -2.14 16.02
N TRP A 513 12.08 -2.55 16.97
CA TRP A 513 13.54 -2.49 16.81
C TRP A 513 13.98 -3.24 15.56
N MET A 514 13.56 -4.49 15.41
CA MET A 514 13.92 -5.32 14.27
C MET A 514 13.50 -4.69 12.93
N MET A 515 12.26 -4.18 12.84
CA MET A 515 11.78 -3.48 11.65
C MET A 515 12.54 -2.19 11.37
N MET A 516 12.83 -1.38 12.40
CA MET A 516 13.59 -0.15 12.24
C MET A 516 15.00 -0.45 11.74
N LEU A 517 15.73 -1.35 12.40
CA LEU A 517 17.11 -1.70 12.03
C LEU A 517 17.20 -2.25 10.60
N ALA A 518 16.26 -3.13 10.20
CA ALA A 518 16.21 -3.68 8.85
C ALA A 518 15.99 -2.61 7.77
N ASN A 519 15.12 -1.63 8.04
CA ASN A 519 14.84 -0.56 7.09
C ASN A 519 15.92 0.54 7.10
N LEU A 520 16.53 0.83 8.25
CA LEU A 520 17.66 1.77 8.33
C LEU A 520 18.87 1.26 7.53
N PHE A 521 19.17 -0.04 7.63
CA PHE A 521 20.22 -0.67 6.84
C PHE A 521 19.95 -0.55 5.34
N GLY A 522 18.72 -0.83 4.90
CA GLY A 522 18.36 -0.85 3.48
C GLY A 522 18.19 0.53 2.84
N PHE A 523 17.65 1.52 3.56
CA PHE A 523 17.14 2.75 2.94
C PHE A 523 17.75 4.06 3.46
N CYS A 524 18.48 4.07 4.58
CA CYS A 524 18.97 5.31 5.19
C CYS A 524 20.48 5.32 5.48
N LEU A 525 20.96 4.44 6.35
CA LEU A 525 22.33 4.49 6.89
C LEU A 525 23.32 3.65 6.07
N GLY A 526 22.80 2.67 5.31
CA GLY A 526 23.63 1.68 4.63
C GLY A 526 24.44 0.82 5.61
N LYS A 527 25.37 0.01 5.08
CA LYS A 527 26.21 -0.88 5.90
C LYS A 527 27.06 -0.10 6.91
N ASP A 528 27.80 0.90 6.47
CA ASP A 528 28.79 1.58 7.31
C ASP A 528 28.14 2.39 8.44
N GLY A 529 27.06 3.13 8.13
CA GLY A 529 26.31 3.89 9.13
C GLY A 529 25.61 2.98 10.13
N MET A 530 25.10 1.82 9.68
CA MET A 530 24.46 0.85 10.56
C MET A 530 25.44 0.16 11.50
N VAL A 531 26.62 -0.24 11.00
CA VAL A 531 27.67 -0.84 11.84
C VAL A 531 28.16 0.16 12.88
N LYS A 532 28.37 1.43 12.48
CA LYS A 532 28.72 2.51 13.41
C LYS A 532 27.64 2.67 14.49
N LEU A 533 26.37 2.79 14.11
CA LEU A 533 25.27 2.94 15.04
C LEU A 533 25.20 1.79 16.04
N LEU A 534 25.27 0.54 15.57
CA LEU A 534 25.21 -0.64 16.46
C LEU A 534 26.40 -0.72 17.40
N LYS A 535 27.61 -0.43 16.89
CA LYS A 535 28.81 -0.41 17.72
C LYS A 535 28.66 0.64 18.80
N ASP A 536 28.40 1.89 18.42
CA ASP A 536 28.32 3.00 19.37
C ASP A 536 27.18 2.78 20.38
N MET A 537 26.04 2.26 19.94
CA MET A 537 24.88 1.95 20.80
C MET A 537 25.18 0.89 21.86
N LEU A 538 26.05 -0.09 21.57
CA LEU A 538 26.35 -1.20 22.49
C LEU A 538 27.65 -1.00 23.28
N THR A 539 28.57 -0.14 22.82
CA THR A 539 29.89 0.02 23.45
C THR A 539 30.09 1.34 24.17
N THR A 540 29.30 2.38 23.87
CA THR A 540 29.43 3.69 24.52
C THR A 540 28.40 3.88 25.63
N PHE A 541 28.75 4.66 26.67
CA PHE A 541 27.83 4.97 27.76
C PHE A 541 26.57 5.67 27.23
N ASP A 542 26.73 6.71 26.40
CA ASP A 542 25.62 7.44 25.77
C ASP A 542 24.76 6.51 24.91
N GLY A 543 25.38 5.56 24.20
CA GLY A 543 24.70 4.54 23.41
C GLY A 543 23.83 3.61 24.26
N ILE A 544 24.34 3.14 25.39
CA ILE A 544 23.60 2.28 26.32
C ILE A 544 22.43 3.04 26.94
N VAL A 545 22.67 4.28 27.39
CA VAL A 545 21.61 5.16 27.93
C VAL A 545 20.52 5.39 26.88
N PHE A 546 20.91 5.68 25.64
CA PHE A 546 19.98 5.82 24.53
C PHE A 546 19.17 4.53 24.27
N PHE A 547 19.82 3.37 24.23
CA PHE A 547 19.17 2.08 23.97
C PHE A 547 18.12 1.74 25.03
N VAL A 548 18.49 1.88 26.31
CA VAL A 548 17.57 1.61 27.44
C VAL A 548 16.41 2.60 27.43
N THR A 549 16.70 3.90 27.29
CA THR A 549 15.68 4.95 27.29
C THR A 549 14.71 4.78 26.11
N SER A 550 15.24 4.49 24.92
CA SER A 550 14.42 4.25 23.72
C SER A 550 13.57 3.01 23.87
N THR A 551 14.09 1.94 24.45
CA THR A 551 13.33 0.71 24.72
C THR A 551 12.15 0.98 25.67
N ILE A 552 12.34 1.80 26.71
CA ILE A 552 11.25 2.23 27.60
C ILE A 552 10.24 3.09 26.84
N CYS A 553 10.70 4.04 26.02
CA CYS A 553 9.81 4.89 25.22
C CYS A 553 8.98 4.08 24.23
N LEU A 554 9.60 3.12 23.54
CA LEU A 554 8.91 2.20 22.62
C LEU A 554 7.92 1.30 23.35
N PHE A 555 8.23 0.87 24.58
CA PHE A 555 7.30 0.11 25.40
C PHE A 555 6.05 0.95 25.74
N ILE A 556 6.25 2.20 26.17
CA ILE A 556 5.16 3.15 26.43
C ILE A 556 4.33 3.37 25.16
N ALA A 557 4.99 3.62 24.01
CA ALA A 557 4.32 3.79 22.73
C ALA A 557 3.49 2.55 22.35
N ALA A 558 4.00 1.33 22.57
CA ALA A 558 3.26 0.08 22.36
C ALA A 558 2.01 0.00 23.24
N GLN A 559 2.09 0.41 24.51
CA GLN A 559 0.91 0.45 25.40
C GLN A 559 -0.15 1.44 24.89
N VAL A 560 0.27 2.62 24.44
CA VAL A 560 -0.62 3.63 23.84
C VAL A 560 -1.27 3.08 22.57
N MET A 561 -0.51 2.42 21.70
CA MET A 561 -1.03 1.79 20.49
C MET A 561 -2.05 0.68 20.81
N PHE A 562 -1.83 -0.15 21.85
CA PHE A 562 -2.79 -1.17 22.25
C PHE A 562 -4.14 -0.55 22.69
N GLU A 563 -4.11 0.48 23.52
CA GLU A 563 -5.34 1.17 23.94
C GLU A 563 -6.01 1.88 22.77
N LEU A 564 -5.24 2.39 21.79
CA LEU A 564 -5.79 2.94 20.57
C LEU A 564 -6.56 1.88 19.75
N ARG A 565 -6.02 0.65 19.63
CA ARG A 565 -6.73 -0.47 18.98
C ARG A 565 -8.00 -0.86 19.74
N GLU A 566 -7.96 -0.88 21.07
CA GLU A 566 -9.17 -1.14 21.88
C GLU A 566 -10.20 0.01 21.75
N ALA A 567 -9.74 1.26 21.60
CA ALA A 567 -10.62 2.41 21.35
C ALA A 567 -11.27 2.38 19.96
N GLU A 568 -10.57 1.88 18.94
CA GLU A 568 -11.14 1.60 17.62
C GLU A 568 -12.21 0.50 17.70
N LYS A 569 -11.91 -0.62 18.36
CA LYS A 569 -12.86 -1.72 18.59
C LYS A 569 -14.14 -1.27 19.29
N ARG A 570 -14.02 -0.44 20.34
CA ARG A 570 -15.18 0.15 21.04
C ARG A 570 -16.08 1.00 20.14
N ARG A 571 -15.52 1.59 19.08
CA ARG A 571 -16.24 2.37 18.05
C ARG A 571 -16.75 1.51 16.89
N GLY A 572 -16.55 0.19 16.92
CA GLY A 572 -16.92 -0.71 15.81
C GLY A 572 -15.94 -0.66 14.63
N VAL A 573 -14.73 -0.15 14.84
CA VAL A 573 -13.66 -0.11 13.83
C VAL A 573 -12.73 -1.30 14.09
N ASP A 574 -12.69 -2.26 13.18
CA ASP A 574 -11.75 -3.40 13.25
C ASP A 574 -10.92 -3.43 11.97
N VAL A 575 -9.82 -2.71 12.03
CA VAL A 575 -8.75 -2.86 11.06
C VAL A 575 -7.95 -4.05 11.53
N LYS A 576 -7.94 -5.13 10.74
CA LYS A 576 -7.18 -6.37 10.99
C LYS A 576 -5.65 -6.15 10.88
N CYS A 577 -5.16 -4.97 11.27
CA CYS A 577 -3.84 -4.39 11.13
C CYS A 577 -3.60 -3.22 12.11
#